data_AF-A0A7K6IED5-F1
#
_entry.id   AF-A0A7K6IED5-F1
#
_cell.length_a   1.000
_cell.length_b   1.000
_cell.length_c   1.000
_cell.angle_alpha   90.00
_cell.angle_beta   90.00
_cell.angle_gamma   90.00
#
_symmetry.space_group_name_H-M   'P 1'
#
loop_
_entity.id
_entity.type
_entity.pdbx_description
1 polymer ?
#
loop_
_entity_poly.entity_id
_entity_poly.type
_entity_poly.pdbx_seq_one_letter_code
_entity_poly.pdbx_strand_id
1 'polypeptide(L)' 'IFHFSLSLSLQLVPLIGFISVGLGSAILYLLRLALYSPDISWDRKNNPEPWNKLSPTDQYKFLVVSTDYKNLKKDRPSF' A
#
# COMPACT_ATOMS: atom_id res chain seq x y z
N ILE A 1 18.39 -35.81 -15.93
CA ILE A 1 18.50 -35.90 -14.47
C ILE A 1 19.70 -35.13 -13.87
N PHE A 2 20.71 -34.64 -14.60
CA PHE A 2 21.71 -33.75 -13.97
C PHE A 2 22.29 -32.73 -14.95
N HIS A 3 21.54 -31.67 -15.27
CA HIS A 3 22.11 -30.32 -15.33
C HIS A 3 20.94 -29.35 -15.45
N PHE A 4 20.23 -29.22 -14.33
CA PHE A 4 19.30 -28.12 -14.10
C PHE A 4 19.98 -26.84 -14.58
N SER A 5 19.36 -26.21 -15.57
CA SER A 5 19.74 -24.97 -16.25
C SER A 5 19.85 -23.83 -15.22
N LEU A 6 20.92 -23.84 -14.43
CA LEU A 6 21.22 -22.87 -13.39
C LEU A 6 22.59 -22.23 -13.64
N SER A 7 22.91 -21.97 -14.91
CA SER A 7 23.77 -20.84 -15.22
C SER A 7 22.86 -19.64 -15.46
N LEU A 8 22.27 -19.11 -14.38
CA LEU A 8 21.89 -17.70 -14.34
C LEU A 8 23.16 -16.94 -14.69
N SER A 9 23.32 -16.58 -15.96
CA SER A 9 24.50 -15.83 -16.40
C SER A 9 24.60 -14.58 -15.54
N LEU A 10 25.81 -14.23 -15.08
CA LEU A 10 26.03 -13.11 -14.16
C LEU A 10 25.39 -11.79 -14.64
N GLN A 11 25.18 -11.67 -15.96
CA GLN A 11 24.50 -10.54 -16.61
C GLN A 11 22.97 -10.50 -16.40
N LEU A 12 22.29 -11.64 -16.22
CA LEU A 12 20.83 -11.69 -16.03
C LEU A 12 20.40 -11.52 -14.56
N VAL A 13 21.31 -11.76 -13.61
CA VAL A 13 21.06 -11.57 -12.17
C VAL A 13 20.57 -10.16 -11.84
N PRO A 14 21.22 -9.06 -12.28
CA PRO A 14 20.72 -7.71 -11.99
C PRO A 14 19.36 -7.44 -12.62
N LEU A 15 19.11 -7.95 -13.83
CA LEU A 15 17.82 -7.77 -14.53
C LEU A 15 16.66 -8.40 -13.76
N ILE A 16 16.82 -9.67 -13.34
CA ILE A 16 15.81 -10.38 -12.55
C ILE A 16 15.65 -9.72 -11.17
N GLY A 17 16.75 -9.22 -10.59
CA GLY A 17 16.74 -8.42 -9.37
C GLY A 17 15.80 -7.20 -9.47
N PHE A 18 15.99 -6.35 -10.47
CA PHE A 18 15.13 -5.17 -10.66
C PHE A 18 13.67 -5.52 -10.95
N ILE A 19 13.42 -6.57 -11.74
CA ILE A 19 12.05 -7.02 -12.04
C ILE A 19 11.36 -7.54 -10.78
N SER A 20 12.04 -8.36 -9.98
CA SER A 20 11.49 -8.89 -8.73
C SER A 20 11.22 -7.79 -7.70
N VAL A 21 12.12 -6.80 -7.58
CA VAL A 21 11.91 -5.63 -6.73
C VAL A 21 10.73 -4.79 -7.24
N GLY A 22 10.63 -4.57 -8.56
CA GLY A 22 9.52 -3.83 -9.18
C GLY A 22 8.17 -4.53 -8.96
N LEU A 23 8.10 -5.83 -9.21
CA LEU A 23 6.89 -6.61 -9.01
C LEU A 23 6.52 -6.71 -7.52
N GLY A 24 7.51 -6.98 -6.67
CA GLY A 24 7.32 -7.05 -5.22
C GLY A 24 6.80 -5.73 -4.65
N SER A 25 7.41 -4.61 -5.02
CA SER A 25 6.96 -3.27 -4.58
C SER A 25 5.56 -2.93 -5.08
N ALA A 26 5.21 -3.28 -6.33
CA ALA A 26 3.86 -3.09 -6.86
C ALA A 26 2.81 -3.89 -6.08
N ILE A 27 3.07 -5.17 -5.83
CA ILE A 27 2.16 -6.04 -5.05
C ILE A 27 2.02 -5.52 -3.62
N LEU A 28 3.12 -5.16 -2.97
CA LEU A 28 3.10 -4.61 -1.61
C LEU A 28 2.30 -3.30 -1.54
N TYR A 29 2.43 -2.43 -2.53
CA TYR A 29 1.67 -1.18 -2.59
C TYR A 29 0.17 -1.43 -2.78
N LEU A 30 -0.20 -2.35 -3.67
CA LEU A 30 -1.59 -2.73 -3.87
C LEU A 30 -2.18 -3.38 -2.61
N LEU A 31 -1.43 -4.27 -1.95
CA LEU A 31 -1.86 -4.88 -0.69
C LEU A 31 -2.08 -3.83 0.40
N ARG A 32 -1.15 -2.87 0.51
CA ARG A 32 -1.27 -1.75 1.43
C ARG A 32 -2.52 -0.91 1.12
N LEU A 33 -2.78 -0.61 -0.14
CA LEU A 33 -3.98 0.13 -0.54
C LEU A 33 -5.25 -0.68 -0.22
N ALA A 34 -5.25 -1.97 -0.54
CA ALA A 34 -6.35 -2.88 -0.29
C ALA A 34 -6.74 -2.90 1.20
N LEU A 35 -5.76 -3.00 2.10
CA LEU A 35 -6.00 -3.15 3.54
C LEU A 35 -6.22 -1.84 4.29
N TYR A 36 -5.56 -0.76 3.88
CA TYR A 36 -5.51 0.50 4.64
C TYR A 36 -6.19 1.68 3.93
N SER A 37 -6.73 1.52 2.72
CA SER A 37 -7.51 2.59 2.10
C SER A 37 -8.91 2.68 2.70
N PRO A 38 -9.37 3.87 3.12
CA PRO A 38 -10.74 4.06 3.60
C PRO A 38 -11.80 3.87 2.52
N ASP A 39 -11.40 3.88 1.24
CA ASP A 39 -12.31 3.64 0.11
C ASP A 39 -12.74 2.17 0.00
N ILE A 40 -12.05 1.27 0.71
CA ILE A 40 -12.26 -0.18 0.62
C ILE A 40 -12.90 -0.68 1.91
N SER A 41 -14.14 -1.12 1.79
CA SER A 41 -14.90 -1.71 2.91
C SER A 41 -14.84 -3.23 2.87
N TRP A 42 -13.98 -3.82 3.71
CA TRP A 42 -13.96 -5.27 3.95
C TRP A 42 -15.11 -5.74 4.86
N ASP A 43 -15.45 -4.95 5.87
CA ASP A 43 -16.55 -5.26 6.79
C ASP A 43 -17.77 -4.39 6.50
N ARG A 44 -18.57 -4.84 5.54
CA ARG A 44 -19.79 -4.13 5.13
C ARG A 44 -20.92 -4.17 6.16
N LYS A 45 -20.82 -4.99 7.21
CA LYS A 45 -21.91 -5.18 8.19
C LYS A 45 -21.71 -4.33 9.44
N ASN A 46 -20.50 -4.31 10.00
CA ASN A 46 -20.23 -3.55 11.23
C ASN A 46 -19.53 -2.21 10.95
N ASN A 47 -18.97 -2.03 9.75
CA ASN A 47 -18.26 -0.81 9.38
C ASN A 47 -18.46 -0.46 7.89
N PRO A 48 -19.71 -0.24 7.44
CA PRO A 48 -20.03 0.01 6.03
C PRO A 48 -19.33 1.26 5.47
N GLU A 49 -18.91 2.18 6.34
CA GLU A 49 -18.25 3.43 6.01
C GLU A 49 -16.88 3.52 6.71
N PRO A 50 -15.81 2.96 6.10
CA PRO A 50 -14.51 2.85 6.76
C PRO A 50 -13.91 4.20 7.17
N TRP A 51 -14.25 5.26 6.44
CA TRP A 51 -13.82 6.64 6.71
C TRP A 51 -14.36 7.21 8.03
N ASN A 52 -15.45 6.69 8.59
CA ASN A 52 -16.01 7.21 9.85
C ASN A 52 -15.09 7.00 11.05
N LYS A 53 -14.17 6.04 10.97
CA LYS A 53 -13.19 5.75 12.03
C LYS A 53 -11.89 6.54 11.91
N LEU A 54 -11.68 7.25 10.81
CA LEU A 54 -10.45 8.01 10.59
C LEU A 54 -10.54 9.39 11.25
N SER A 55 -9.51 9.73 12.04
CA SER A 55 -9.34 11.09 12.53
C SER A 55 -8.82 11.99 11.39
N PRO A 56 -9.17 13.30 11.36
CA PRO A 56 -8.58 14.26 10.42
C PRO A 56 -7.05 14.31 10.49
N THR A 57 -6.48 13.96 11.65
CA THR A 57 -5.03 13.92 11.88
C THR A 57 -4.38 12.64 11.35
N ASP A 58 -5.16 11.64 10.97
CA ASP A 58 -4.62 10.35 10.55
C ASP A 58 -4.14 10.43 9.09
N GLN A 59 -2.82 10.27 8.92
CA GLN A 59 -2.21 10.21 7.61
C GLN A 59 -2.37 8.80 7.03
N TYR A 60 -3.42 8.59 6.24
CA TYR A 60 -3.61 7.34 5.49
C TYR A 60 -2.86 7.31 4.16
N LYS A 61 -2.25 8.41 3.70
CA LYS A 61 -1.46 8.47 2.45
C LYS A 61 -0.03 7.99 2.68
N PHE A 62 0.50 7.21 1.73
CA PHE A 62 1.86 6.66 1.83
C PHE A 62 2.93 7.75 1.82
N LEU A 63 2.73 8.79 1.01
CA LEU A 63 3.58 9.98 0.96
C LEU A 63 2.73 11.23 0.98
N VAL A 64 3.21 12.24 1.68
CA VAL A 64 2.58 13.55 1.80
C VAL A 64 3.67 14.60 1.70
N VAL A 65 3.51 15.51 0.76
CA VAL A 65 4.53 16.55 0.47
C VAL A 65 4.19 17.88 1.12
N SER A 66 2.90 18.22 1.21
CA SER A 66 2.46 19.57 1.59
C SER A 66 1.41 19.63 2.69
N THR A 67 0.78 18.51 3.06
CA THR A 67 -0.32 18.50 4.03
C THR A 67 0.19 18.31 5.44
N ASP A 68 -0.07 19.27 6.32
CA ASP A 68 0.25 19.15 7.75
C ASP A 68 -0.92 18.53 8.52
N TYR A 69 -0.94 17.20 8.55
CA TYR A 69 -1.99 16.41 9.20
C TYR A 69 -2.15 16.72 10.69
N LYS A 70 -1.07 17.11 11.38
CA LYS A 70 -1.09 17.34 12.84
C LYS A 70 -1.97 18.53 13.23
N ASN A 71 -2.14 19.48 12.31
CA ASN A 71 -2.90 20.71 12.53
C ASN A 71 -4.26 20.72 11.81
N LEU A 72 -4.69 19.59 11.22
CA LEU A 72 -5.97 19.52 10.53
C LEU A 72 -7.14 19.51 11.52
N LYS A 73 -8.07 20.46 11.31
CA LYS A 73 -9.32 20.52 12.06
C LYS A 73 -10.36 19.59 11.44
N LYS A 74 -11.21 19.01 12.28
CA LYS A 74 -12.36 18.21 11.83
C LYS A 74 -13.38 19.15 11.20
N ASP A 75 -13.57 19.05 9.89
CA ASP A 75 -14.50 19.90 9.13
C ASP A 75 -15.97 19.48 9.31
N ARG A 76 -16.22 18.20 9.60
CA ARG A 76 -17.57 17.61 9.66
C ARG A 76 -17.94 17.12 11.06
N PRO A 77 -19.19 17.28 11.52
CA PRO A 77 -19.65 16.70 12.78
C PRO A 77 -19.55 15.17 12.74
N SER A 78 -19.34 14.55 13.91
CA SER A 78 -19.41 13.08 14.04
C SER A 78 -20.87 12.64 13.90
N PHE A 79 -21.11 11.61 13.08
CA PHE A 79 -22.41 10.94 12.96
C PHE A 79 -22.53 9.80 13.97
#